data_AF-A0A4R5DFG3-F1
#
_entry.id   AF-A0A4R5DFG3-F1
#
_cell.length_a   1.000
_cell.length_b   1.000
_cell.length_c   1.000
_cell.angle_alpha   90.00
_cell.angle_beta   90.00
_cell.angle_gamma   90.00
#
_symmetry.space_group_name_H-M   'P 1'
#
loop_
_entity.id
_entity.type
_entity.pdbx_description
1 polymer ?
#
loop_
_entity_poly.entity_id
_entity_poly.type
_entity_poly.pdbx_seq_one_letter_code
_entity_poly.pdbx_strand_id
1 'polypeptide(L)'
;MIRQGDVDEPVYEPDPAAIAADLADDGVHLDPSLADAVTAEQLDAITSFVAAVDHQVFVLAVPLDYGSDISSNQLVSLVHRELPEDGVYFVSAGSDRWRIDTTTYRVSTDNENALATYVAMDRYPSDLGEQLRETLEIYTSGNARQEYDEHSQERQDSGTTQSDPGEPAQVLGMDAPVAVGLGAALVAVVVLGWLLTRRRHPRADVTLKRRALQRISSAQTREWRRRAETESAALGERIRELEIGHGADSEAWAAALDHYQAATAVLDRSADAADSIGAIVLTRRGDDALDHAVAGRAWTPTVACFFNPLHGPATTTSPWSTSAGSRDVPCCADCRRDVRKRREPEILDLPTETTVMHYMDSGAEPWASTGFGALAPDLLDRLRQR
;
A
#
# COMPACT_ATOMS: atom_id res chain seq x y z
N MET A 1 32.27 -29.34 -16.02
CA MET A 1 31.19 -29.76 -15.10
C MET A 1 30.02 -28.84 -15.36
N ILE A 2 29.02 -29.31 -16.10
CA ILE A 2 27.78 -28.58 -16.40
C ILE A 2 26.90 -28.69 -15.16
N ARG A 3 26.52 -27.57 -14.54
CA ARG A 3 25.45 -27.58 -13.53
C ARG A 3 24.12 -27.33 -14.26
N GLN A 4 23.33 -28.39 -14.27
CA GLN A 4 21.93 -28.44 -14.67
C GLN A 4 21.06 -27.69 -13.67
N GLY A 5 20.04 -27.00 -14.20
CA GLY A 5 18.76 -26.74 -13.52
C GLY A 5 18.60 -25.37 -12.88
N ASP A 6 18.53 -24.31 -13.68
CA ASP A 6 17.49 -23.30 -13.42
C ASP A 6 16.18 -24.03 -13.70
N VAL A 7 15.44 -24.36 -12.65
CA VAL A 7 14.03 -24.67 -12.80
C VAL A 7 13.38 -23.30 -12.91
N ASP A 8 13.01 -22.90 -14.12
CA ASP A 8 12.07 -21.81 -14.34
C ASP A 8 10.82 -22.15 -13.51
N GLU A 9 10.69 -21.57 -12.32
CA GLU A 9 9.43 -21.60 -11.60
C GLU A 9 8.42 -20.89 -12.50
N PRO A 10 7.25 -21.52 -12.76
CA PRO A 10 6.28 -20.95 -13.68
C PRO A 10 5.83 -19.59 -13.14
N VAL A 11 6.10 -18.54 -13.91
CA VAL A 11 5.58 -17.20 -13.66
C VAL A 11 4.06 -17.31 -13.57
N TYR A 12 3.49 -16.88 -12.45
CA TYR A 12 2.06 -16.90 -12.25
C TYR A 12 1.36 -15.97 -13.26
N GLU A 13 0.61 -16.56 -14.18
CA GLU A 13 -0.20 -15.83 -15.15
C GLU A 13 -1.68 -15.96 -14.75
N PRO A 14 -2.29 -14.95 -14.11
CA PRO A 14 -3.67 -15.03 -13.69
C PRO A 14 -4.62 -15.02 -14.90
N ASP A 15 -5.72 -15.76 -14.83
CA ASP A 15 -6.86 -15.63 -15.74
C ASP A 15 -7.95 -14.77 -15.07
N PRO A 16 -8.05 -13.46 -15.39
CA PRO A 16 -8.99 -12.57 -14.72
C PRO A 16 -10.45 -12.95 -14.97
N ALA A 17 -10.76 -13.63 -16.07
CA ALA A 17 -12.12 -14.04 -16.40
C ALA A 17 -12.55 -15.26 -15.58
N ALA A 18 -11.64 -16.20 -15.35
CA ALA A 18 -11.87 -17.33 -14.44
C ALA A 18 -12.04 -16.84 -12.99
N ILE A 19 -11.11 -15.99 -12.53
CA ILE A 19 -11.18 -15.41 -11.18
C ILE A 19 -12.51 -14.64 -10.99
N ALA A 20 -12.90 -13.84 -11.98
CA ALA A 20 -14.16 -13.12 -11.94
C ALA A 20 -15.40 -14.03 -11.92
N ALA A 21 -15.33 -15.22 -12.53
CA ALA A 21 -16.43 -16.19 -12.49
C ALA A 21 -16.59 -16.80 -11.09
N ASP A 22 -15.48 -17.14 -10.44
CA ASP A 22 -15.49 -17.68 -9.07
C ASP A 22 -16.00 -16.62 -8.07
N LEU A 23 -15.48 -15.39 -8.16
CA LEU A 23 -15.95 -14.29 -7.32
C LEU A 23 -17.44 -13.95 -7.55
N ALA A 24 -17.98 -14.22 -8.73
CA ALA A 24 -19.40 -14.00 -9.01
C ALA A 24 -20.30 -15.11 -8.43
N ASP A 25 -19.75 -16.28 -8.13
CA ASP A 25 -20.47 -17.42 -7.56
C ASP A 25 -20.60 -17.27 -6.03
N ASP A 26 -19.47 -17.19 -5.33
CA ASP A 26 -19.42 -17.18 -3.87
C ASP A 26 -18.53 -16.07 -3.26
N GLY A 27 -17.91 -15.24 -4.10
CA GLY A 27 -17.04 -14.15 -3.65
C GLY A 27 -15.63 -14.57 -3.28
N VAL A 28 -15.25 -15.83 -3.51
CA VAL A 28 -13.94 -16.38 -3.15
C VAL A 28 -13.29 -17.05 -4.37
N HIS A 29 -12.03 -16.71 -4.63
CA HIS A 29 -11.20 -17.41 -5.59
C HIS A 29 -10.01 -18.02 -4.86
N LEU A 30 -9.83 -19.33 -4.97
CA LEU A 30 -8.65 -20.05 -4.50
C LEU A 30 -7.93 -20.63 -5.72
N ASP A 31 -6.74 -20.12 -5.98
CA ASP A 31 -5.90 -20.63 -7.05
C ASP A 31 -5.54 -22.11 -6.78
N PRO A 32 -5.62 -23.00 -7.78
CA PRO A 32 -5.32 -24.42 -7.59
C PRO A 32 -3.94 -24.71 -7.00
N SER A 33 -2.96 -23.84 -7.22
CA SER A 33 -1.61 -23.98 -6.64
C SER A 33 -1.57 -23.80 -5.12
N LEU A 34 -2.60 -23.16 -4.53
CA LEU A 34 -2.72 -22.90 -3.10
C LEU A 34 -3.75 -23.79 -2.40
N ALA A 35 -4.29 -24.81 -3.09
CA ALA A 35 -5.30 -25.71 -2.53
C ALA A 35 -4.82 -26.46 -1.26
N ASP A 36 -3.51 -26.69 -1.14
CA ASP A 36 -2.92 -27.34 0.05
C ASP A 36 -2.64 -26.34 1.19
N ALA A 37 -2.67 -25.03 0.93
CA ALA A 37 -2.41 -23.97 1.91
C ALA A 37 -3.67 -23.52 2.66
N VAL A 38 -4.86 -23.89 2.17
CA VAL A 38 -6.15 -23.56 2.77
C VAL A 38 -6.97 -24.84 2.90
N THR A 39 -7.29 -25.24 4.14
CA THR A 39 -8.12 -26.42 4.38
C THR A 39 -9.58 -26.17 3.97
N ALA A 40 -10.32 -27.25 3.69
CA ALA A 40 -11.75 -27.13 3.36
C ALA A 40 -12.57 -26.44 4.46
N GLU A 41 -12.22 -26.67 5.73
CA GLU A 41 -12.88 -26.01 6.87
C GLU A 41 -12.61 -24.50 6.90
N GLN A 42 -11.36 -24.08 6.63
CA GLN A 42 -11.01 -22.67 6.53
C GLN A 42 -11.70 -22.00 5.33
N LEU A 43 -11.77 -22.68 4.18
CA LEU A 43 -12.45 -22.18 2.99
C LEU A 43 -13.95 -21.98 3.24
N ASP A 44 -14.62 -22.96 3.87
CA ASP A 44 -16.03 -22.85 4.27
C ASP A 44 -16.27 -21.67 5.23
N ALA A 45 -15.37 -21.46 6.18
CA ALA A 45 -15.43 -20.32 7.11
C ALA A 45 -15.25 -18.98 6.38
N ILE A 46 -14.26 -18.88 5.48
CA ILE A 46 -14.00 -17.69 4.65
C ILE A 46 -15.23 -17.34 3.82
N THR A 47 -15.81 -18.30 3.10
CA THR A 47 -17.01 -18.10 2.29
C THR A 47 -18.21 -17.69 3.15
N SER A 48 -18.33 -18.25 4.35
CA SER A 48 -19.39 -17.87 5.30
C SER A 48 -19.26 -16.43 5.78
N PHE A 49 -18.05 -15.96 6.07
CA PHE A 49 -17.80 -14.55 6.43
C PHE A 49 -18.13 -13.61 5.27
N VAL A 50 -17.71 -13.96 4.04
CA VAL A 50 -18.01 -13.19 2.83
C VAL A 50 -19.52 -13.07 2.59
N ALA A 51 -20.29 -14.14 2.83
CA ALA A 51 -21.73 -14.13 2.65
C ALA A 51 -22.50 -13.39 3.76
N ALA A 52 -21.88 -13.16 4.93
CA ALA A 52 -22.53 -12.59 6.11
C ALA A 52 -22.57 -11.05 6.13
N VAL A 53 -21.77 -10.38 5.31
CA VAL A 53 -21.67 -8.90 5.29
C VAL A 53 -22.72 -8.25 4.40
N ASP A 54 -23.22 -7.09 4.84
CA ASP A 54 -24.21 -6.29 4.11
C ASP A 54 -23.63 -5.59 2.86
N HIS A 55 -22.30 -5.61 2.70
CA HIS A 55 -21.57 -5.09 1.55
C HIS A 55 -20.72 -6.17 0.90
N GLN A 56 -20.42 -6.01 -0.39
CA GLN A 56 -19.64 -6.98 -1.16
C GLN A 56 -18.20 -7.06 -0.64
N VAL A 57 -17.78 -8.26 -0.26
CA VAL A 57 -16.40 -8.61 0.06
C VAL A 57 -15.95 -9.69 -0.91
N PHE A 58 -14.71 -9.58 -1.38
CA PHE A 58 -14.10 -10.50 -2.32
C PHE A 58 -12.77 -10.98 -1.78
N VAL A 59 -12.48 -12.27 -1.94
CA VAL A 59 -11.23 -12.88 -1.47
C VAL A 59 -10.54 -13.58 -2.63
N LEU A 60 -9.28 -13.23 -2.87
CA LEU A 60 -8.43 -13.81 -3.92
C LEU A 60 -7.21 -14.44 -3.25
N ALA A 61 -7.25 -15.75 -3.05
CA ALA A 61 -6.11 -16.54 -2.64
C ALA A 61 -5.32 -16.98 -3.88
N VAL A 62 -4.30 -16.20 -4.24
CA VAL A 62 -3.46 -16.39 -5.44
C VAL A 62 -1.97 -16.44 -5.05
N PRO A 63 -1.13 -17.20 -5.77
CA PRO A 63 0.30 -17.33 -5.48
C PRO A 63 1.08 -16.11 -5.99
N LEU A 64 0.61 -14.89 -5.70
CA LEU A 64 1.31 -13.67 -6.05
C LEU A 64 2.52 -13.52 -5.15
N ASP A 65 3.70 -13.54 -5.74
CA ASP A 65 4.96 -13.28 -5.05
C ASP A 65 5.64 -12.01 -5.59
N TYR A 66 6.82 -11.71 -5.06
CA TYR A 66 7.61 -10.57 -5.49
C TYR A 66 8.15 -10.70 -6.93
N GLY A 67 8.24 -11.92 -7.47
CA GLY A 67 8.71 -12.19 -8.82
C GLY A 67 7.59 -12.14 -9.87
N SER A 68 6.34 -11.98 -9.44
CA SER A 68 5.18 -11.95 -10.31
C SER A 68 5.15 -10.68 -11.16
N ASP A 69 4.86 -10.81 -12.45
CA ASP A 69 4.78 -9.68 -13.40
C ASP A 69 3.61 -8.72 -13.10
N ILE A 70 2.74 -9.08 -12.16
CA ILE A 70 1.52 -8.35 -11.82
C ILE A 70 1.38 -8.16 -10.31
N SER A 71 1.01 -6.96 -9.87
CA SER A 71 0.73 -6.67 -8.47
C SER A 71 -0.72 -6.97 -8.07
N SER A 72 -0.99 -7.13 -6.77
CA SER A 72 -2.34 -7.37 -6.22
C SER A 72 -3.37 -6.33 -6.71
N ASN A 73 -2.99 -5.05 -6.73
CA ASN A 73 -3.84 -3.96 -7.22
C ASN A 73 -4.10 -4.06 -8.74
N GLN A 74 -3.10 -4.47 -9.52
CA GLN A 74 -3.25 -4.69 -10.95
C GLN A 74 -4.17 -5.89 -11.21
N LEU A 75 -3.99 -7.02 -10.50
CA LEU A 75 -4.84 -8.20 -10.60
C LEU A 75 -6.30 -7.85 -10.33
N VAL A 76 -6.59 -7.20 -9.20
CA VAL A 76 -7.94 -6.75 -8.87
C VAL A 76 -8.50 -5.84 -9.95
N SER A 77 -7.68 -4.96 -10.53
CA SER A 77 -8.11 -4.12 -11.66
C SER A 77 -8.45 -4.93 -12.92
N LEU A 78 -7.77 -6.04 -13.19
CA LEU A 78 -8.13 -6.93 -14.31
C LEU A 78 -9.44 -7.67 -14.02
N VAL A 79 -9.58 -8.22 -12.81
CA VAL A 79 -10.77 -8.96 -12.37
C VAL A 79 -12.00 -8.07 -12.34
N HIS A 80 -11.87 -6.84 -11.83
CA HIS A 80 -12.97 -5.88 -11.78
C HIS A 80 -13.42 -5.35 -13.16
N ARG A 81 -12.65 -5.61 -14.24
CA ARG A 81 -13.11 -5.40 -15.62
C ARG A 81 -14.08 -6.48 -16.08
N GLU A 82 -13.85 -7.72 -15.63
CA GLU A 82 -14.69 -8.87 -15.96
C GLU A 82 -15.91 -8.97 -15.02
N LEU A 83 -15.71 -8.72 -13.72
CA LEU A 83 -16.75 -8.64 -12.68
C LEU A 83 -16.81 -7.21 -12.10
N PRO A 84 -17.66 -6.32 -12.64
CA PRO A 84 -17.69 -4.91 -12.28
C PRO A 84 -18.40 -4.60 -10.95
N GLU A 85 -18.27 -5.46 -9.94
CA GLU A 85 -18.91 -5.31 -8.62
C GLU A 85 -18.10 -4.39 -7.69
N ASP A 86 -18.80 -3.60 -6.88
CA ASP A 86 -18.18 -2.70 -5.91
C ASP A 86 -18.01 -3.43 -4.57
N GLY A 87 -16.86 -3.31 -3.92
CA GLY A 87 -16.59 -4.07 -2.70
C GLY A 87 -15.17 -3.89 -2.16
N VAL A 88 -14.85 -4.68 -1.13
CA VAL A 88 -13.49 -4.79 -0.59
C VAL A 88 -12.87 -6.10 -1.06
N TYR A 89 -11.74 -6.00 -1.76
CA TYR A 89 -10.99 -7.14 -2.29
C TYR A 89 -9.80 -7.40 -1.38
N PHE A 90 -9.73 -8.60 -0.79
CA PHE A 90 -8.61 -9.12 -0.03
C PHE A 90 -7.81 -10.05 -0.94
N VAL A 91 -6.52 -9.76 -1.15
CA VAL A 91 -5.66 -10.51 -2.07
C VAL A 91 -4.47 -11.05 -1.31
N SER A 92 -4.26 -12.36 -1.36
CA SER A 92 -3.07 -12.96 -0.77
C SER A 92 -1.83 -12.63 -1.58
N ALA A 93 -0.73 -12.37 -0.88
CA ALA A 93 0.59 -12.27 -1.49
C ALA A 93 1.66 -12.90 -0.58
N GLY A 94 2.68 -13.49 -1.19
CA GLY A 94 3.76 -14.21 -0.51
C GLY A 94 3.78 -15.70 -0.82
N SER A 95 4.62 -16.43 -0.09
CA SER A 95 4.77 -17.89 -0.20
C SER A 95 5.15 -18.51 1.14
N ASP A 96 6.21 -18.01 1.78
CA ASP A 96 6.65 -18.43 3.12
C ASP A 96 6.08 -17.57 4.25
N ARG A 97 5.87 -16.28 3.94
CA ARG A 97 5.24 -15.32 4.84
C ARG A 97 4.16 -14.61 4.07
N TRP A 98 2.92 -14.90 4.44
CA TRP A 98 1.74 -14.36 3.80
C TRP A 98 1.46 -12.94 4.29
N ARG A 99 0.94 -12.14 3.37
CA ARG A 99 0.27 -10.88 3.63
C ARG A 99 -1.03 -10.87 2.85
N ILE A 100 -2.00 -10.10 3.34
CA ILE A 100 -3.25 -9.84 2.64
C ILE A 100 -3.28 -8.35 2.29
N ASP A 101 -3.27 -8.07 1.00
CA ASP A 101 -3.47 -6.73 0.47
C ASP A 101 -4.96 -6.42 0.35
N THR A 102 -5.31 -5.15 0.45
CA THR A 102 -6.70 -4.72 0.31
C THR A 102 -6.85 -3.68 -0.79
N THR A 103 -7.81 -3.90 -1.69
CA THR A 103 -8.21 -2.94 -2.72
C THR A 103 -9.72 -2.68 -2.59
N THR A 104 -10.15 -1.42 -2.54
CA THR A 104 -11.56 -1.06 -2.30
C THR A 104 -12.18 -0.33 -3.49
N TYR A 105 -13.40 -0.72 -3.90
CA TYR A 105 -14.19 -0.05 -4.93
C TYR A 105 -15.52 0.46 -4.39
N ARG A 106 -15.71 1.79 -4.41
CA ARG A 106 -16.94 2.52 -4.04
C ARG A 106 -17.55 2.20 -2.66
N VAL A 107 -16.82 1.47 -1.82
CA VAL A 107 -17.07 1.29 -0.39
C VAL A 107 -16.08 2.16 0.38
N SER A 108 -16.56 2.84 1.43
CA SER A 108 -15.69 3.54 2.38
C SER A 108 -15.48 2.62 3.57
N THR A 109 -14.23 2.35 3.89
CA THR A 109 -13.84 1.69 5.13
C THR A 109 -13.14 2.72 6.01
N ASP A 110 -13.46 2.77 7.30
CA ASP A 110 -12.75 3.64 8.26
C ASP A 110 -11.41 2.99 8.66
N ASN A 111 -10.65 2.56 7.65
CA ASN A 111 -9.39 1.80 7.74
C ASN A 111 -9.51 0.41 8.38
N GLU A 112 -10.71 -0.07 8.68
CA GLU A 112 -10.98 -1.35 9.36
C GLU A 112 -10.37 -2.55 8.62
N ASN A 113 -10.41 -2.54 7.29
CA ASN A 113 -9.80 -3.56 6.43
C ASN A 113 -8.28 -3.65 6.63
N ALA A 114 -7.58 -2.52 6.75
CA ALA A 114 -6.13 -2.51 6.96
C ALA A 114 -5.75 -2.92 8.39
N LEU A 115 -6.60 -2.60 9.38
CA LEU A 115 -6.39 -3.01 10.76
C LEU A 115 -6.56 -4.52 10.93
N ALA A 116 -7.59 -5.09 10.28
CA ALA A 116 -7.84 -6.53 10.29
C ALA A 116 -6.68 -7.32 9.67
N THR A 117 -6.17 -6.91 8.50
CA THR A 117 -5.04 -7.59 7.86
C THR A 117 -3.76 -7.48 8.68
N TYR A 118 -3.55 -6.37 9.40
CA TYR A 118 -2.38 -6.20 10.27
C TYR A 118 -2.39 -7.21 11.44
N VAL A 119 -3.51 -7.30 12.16
CA VAL A 119 -3.64 -8.20 13.32
C VAL A 119 -3.49 -9.65 12.87
N ALA A 120 -4.18 -10.04 11.80
CA ALA A 120 -4.10 -11.40 11.27
C ALA A 120 -2.69 -11.76 10.77
N MET A 121 -2.00 -10.83 10.09
CA MET A 121 -0.61 -11.04 9.65
C MET A 121 0.35 -11.27 10.81
N ASP A 122 0.12 -10.60 11.94
CA ASP A 122 0.96 -10.77 13.12
C ASP A 122 0.68 -12.06 13.88
N ARG A 123 -0.61 -12.45 14.01
CA ARG A 123 -1.04 -13.72 14.62
C ARG A 123 -0.63 -14.93 13.78
N TYR A 124 -0.81 -14.85 12.46
CA TYR A 124 -0.65 -15.97 11.52
C TYR A 124 0.24 -15.60 10.31
N PRO A 125 1.54 -15.32 10.51
CA PRO A 125 2.40 -14.86 9.43
C PRO A 125 2.70 -15.93 8.37
N SER A 126 2.59 -17.22 8.69
CA SER A 126 2.98 -18.34 7.81
C SER A 126 1.83 -19.29 7.46
N ASP A 127 0.61 -19.00 7.90
CA ASP A 127 -0.58 -19.82 7.63
C ASP A 127 -1.59 -18.95 6.87
N LEU A 128 -1.70 -19.16 5.56
CA LEU A 128 -2.57 -18.36 4.70
C LEU A 128 -4.04 -18.53 5.05
N GLY A 129 -4.47 -19.78 5.29
CA GLY A 129 -5.86 -20.11 5.62
C GLY A 129 -6.31 -19.44 6.91
N GLU A 130 -5.50 -19.53 7.98
CA GLU A 130 -5.79 -18.83 9.24
C GLU A 130 -5.71 -17.31 9.08
N GLN A 131 -4.74 -16.79 8.34
CA GLN A 131 -4.60 -15.35 8.13
C GLN A 131 -5.83 -14.77 7.41
N LEU A 132 -6.35 -15.45 6.39
CA LEU A 132 -7.56 -15.05 5.66
C LEU A 132 -8.81 -15.15 6.54
N ARG A 133 -8.98 -16.27 7.24
CA ARG A 133 -10.10 -16.50 8.16
C ARG A 133 -10.15 -15.42 9.25
N GLU A 134 -9.02 -15.17 9.90
CA GLU A 134 -8.89 -14.18 10.97
C GLU A 134 -9.12 -12.75 10.48
N THR A 135 -8.59 -12.41 9.31
CA THR A 135 -8.81 -11.08 8.69
C THR A 135 -10.30 -10.83 8.49
N LEU A 136 -11.02 -11.82 7.95
CA LEU A 136 -12.44 -11.68 7.65
C LEU A 136 -13.29 -11.70 8.92
N GLU A 137 -12.94 -12.50 9.92
CA GLU A 137 -13.61 -12.49 11.22
C GLU A 137 -13.51 -11.09 11.88
N ILE A 138 -12.28 -10.55 11.98
CA ILE A 138 -12.05 -9.22 12.56
C ILE A 138 -12.77 -8.14 11.75
N TYR A 139 -12.67 -8.19 10.42
CA TYR A 139 -13.29 -7.21 9.54
C TYR A 139 -14.82 -7.24 9.61
N THR A 140 -15.43 -8.43 9.55
CA THR A 140 -16.90 -8.58 9.56
C THR A 140 -17.52 -8.40 10.94
N SER A 141 -16.76 -8.57 12.02
CA SER A 141 -17.22 -8.30 13.38
C SER A 141 -17.53 -6.82 13.66
N GLY A 142 -16.99 -5.90 12.84
CA GLY A 142 -17.05 -4.45 13.08
C GLY A 142 -16.15 -3.96 14.23
N ASN A 143 -15.33 -4.83 14.81
CA ASN A 143 -14.46 -4.53 15.95
C ASN A 143 -12.99 -4.37 15.57
N ALA A 144 -12.67 -4.22 14.28
CA ALA A 144 -11.29 -4.18 13.78
C ALA A 144 -10.39 -3.17 14.50
N ARG A 145 -10.95 -2.01 14.88
CA ARG A 145 -10.23 -1.01 15.65
C ARG A 145 -9.92 -1.46 17.08
N GLN A 146 -10.89 -2.06 17.75
CA GLN A 146 -10.74 -2.57 19.12
C GLN A 146 -9.71 -3.70 19.16
N GLU A 147 -9.87 -4.70 18.28
CA GLU A 147 -8.93 -5.82 18.15
C GLU A 147 -7.49 -5.34 17.89
N TYR A 148 -7.32 -4.33 17.02
CA TYR A 148 -6.02 -3.73 16.78
C TYR A 148 -5.43 -3.02 18.01
N ASP A 149 -6.23 -2.23 18.71
CA ASP A 149 -5.77 -1.48 19.88
C ASP A 149 -5.41 -2.44 21.04
N GLU A 150 -6.20 -3.50 21.26
CA GLU A 150 -5.92 -4.57 22.23
C GLU A 150 -4.65 -5.33 21.85
N HIS A 151 -4.54 -5.80 20.60
CA HIS A 151 -3.36 -6.48 20.11
C HIS A 151 -2.08 -5.62 20.18
N SER A 152 -2.21 -4.32 19.90
CA SER A 152 -1.10 -3.36 19.99
C SER A 152 -0.63 -3.16 21.44
N GLN A 153 -1.55 -3.20 22.41
CA GLN A 153 -1.24 -3.16 23.84
C GLN A 153 -0.55 -4.45 24.29
N GLU A 154 -1.07 -5.62 23.89
CA GLU A 154 -0.44 -6.91 24.16
C GLU A 154 0.99 -6.98 23.63
N ARG A 155 1.27 -6.41 22.44
CA ARG A 155 2.64 -6.32 21.91
C ARG A 155 3.53 -5.38 22.72
N GLN A 156 3.00 -4.30 23.28
CA GLN A 156 3.74 -3.38 24.15
C GLN A 156 4.06 -4.03 25.51
N ASP A 157 3.10 -4.76 26.07
CA ASP A 157 3.25 -5.49 27.34
C ASP A 157 4.17 -6.71 27.17
N SER A 158 4.06 -7.42 26.05
CA SER A 158 4.98 -8.51 25.67
C SER A 158 6.39 -8.00 25.39
N GLY A 159 6.53 -6.75 24.92
CA GLY A 159 7.80 -6.06 24.72
C GLY A 159 8.48 -5.60 26.02
N THR A 160 7.77 -5.58 27.15
CA THR A 160 8.30 -5.18 28.47
C THR A 160 8.57 -6.35 29.42
N THR A 161 8.41 -7.60 28.96
CA THR A 161 8.64 -8.77 29.82
C THR A 161 10.08 -9.29 29.70
N GLN A 162 10.84 -8.93 30.73
CA GLN A 162 12.11 -9.52 31.13
C GLN A 162 12.00 -11.05 31.22
N SER A 163 12.99 -11.74 30.63
CA SER A 163 13.12 -13.20 30.60
C SER A 163 12.98 -13.85 31.98
N ASP A 164 12.10 -14.83 32.11
CA ASP A 164 12.36 -16.06 32.89
C ASP A 164 11.53 -17.25 32.33
N PRO A 165 12.09 -18.47 32.22
CA PRO A 165 11.51 -19.58 31.48
C PRO A 165 10.75 -20.56 32.37
N GLY A 166 9.56 -21.00 31.94
CA GLY A 166 8.92 -22.16 32.57
C GLY A 166 7.48 -22.41 32.17
N GLU A 167 7.32 -23.45 31.35
CA GLU A 167 6.19 -24.40 31.27
C GLU A 167 5.19 -24.28 30.09
N PRO A 168 4.94 -25.41 29.38
CA PRO A 168 3.95 -25.52 28.31
C PRO A 168 2.61 -26.08 28.81
N ALA A 169 1.50 -25.67 28.19
CA ALA A 169 0.23 -26.39 28.31
C ALA A 169 -0.54 -26.45 26.96
N GLN A 170 -0.53 -27.60 26.26
CA GLN A 170 -1.62 -28.61 26.10
C GLN A 170 -2.91 -28.03 25.49
N VAL A 171 -3.21 -28.25 24.21
CA VAL A 171 -4.01 -29.35 23.60
C VAL A 171 -5.43 -29.49 24.16
N LEU A 172 -6.45 -29.29 23.31
CA LEU A 172 -7.82 -29.87 23.28
C LEU A 172 -8.58 -29.11 22.16
N GLY A 173 -9.32 -29.66 21.19
CA GLY A 173 -9.82 -31.02 20.95
C GLY A 173 -11.26 -30.95 20.41
N MET A 174 -11.44 -31.39 19.15
CA MET A 174 -12.57 -32.19 18.63
C MET A 174 -13.92 -31.53 18.18
N ASP A 175 -14.15 -31.63 16.85
CA ASP A 175 -15.27 -32.17 16.06
C ASP A 175 -16.76 -31.74 16.20
N ALA A 176 -17.35 -31.51 15.02
CA ALA A 176 -18.76 -31.22 14.60
C ALA A 176 -19.76 -32.42 14.81
N PRO A 177 -21.01 -32.49 14.25
CA PRO A 177 -21.81 -31.59 13.39
C PRO A 177 -23.36 -31.54 13.66
N VAL A 178 -24.12 -30.93 12.72
CA VAL A 178 -25.53 -31.19 12.25
C VAL A 178 -26.53 -30.04 12.44
N ALA A 179 -27.05 -29.48 11.34
CA ALA A 179 -28.45 -29.66 10.90
C ALA A 179 -28.82 -28.89 9.61
N VAL A 180 -29.21 -29.67 8.61
CA VAL A 180 -29.81 -29.28 7.32
C VAL A 180 -31.27 -28.85 7.51
N GLY A 181 -31.69 -27.79 6.80
CA GLY A 181 -33.04 -27.69 6.28
C GLY A 181 -33.63 -26.29 6.25
N LEU A 182 -33.61 -25.64 5.07
CA LEU A 182 -34.63 -24.68 4.56
C LEU A 182 -34.22 -24.08 3.18
N GLY A 183 -33.75 -24.90 2.23
CA GLY A 183 -33.16 -24.39 0.97
C GLY A 183 -34.10 -24.23 -0.24
N ALA A 184 -35.34 -24.73 -0.22
CA ALA A 184 -36.05 -24.97 -1.49
C ALA A 184 -37.00 -23.86 -1.96
N ALA A 185 -37.31 -22.83 -1.16
CA ALA A 185 -38.36 -21.86 -1.50
C ALA A 185 -37.84 -20.49 -1.99
N LEU A 186 -36.60 -20.11 -1.67
CA LEU A 186 -36.05 -18.78 -2.00
C LEU A 186 -35.39 -18.71 -3.40
N VAL A 187 -34.92 -19.84 -3.92
CA VAL A 187 -34.19 -19.91 -5.21
C VAL A 187 -35.07 -19.48 -6.40
N ALA A 188 -36.37 -19.75 -6.36
CA ALA A 188 -37.27 -19.47 -7.50
C ALA A 188 -37.56 -17.98 -7.71
N VAL A 189 -37.51 -17.15 -6.66
CA VAL A 189 -37.79 -15.70 -6.76
C VAL A 189 -36.56 -14.93 -7.24
N VAL A 190 -35.36 -15.38 -6.87
CA VAL A 190 -34.08 -14.76 -7.25
C VAL A 190 -33.80 -14.93 -8.74
N VAL A 191 -34.05 -16.13 -9.29
CA VAL A 191 -33.79 -16.44 -10.72
C VAL A 191 -34.67 -15.59 -11.65
N LEU A 192 -35.92 -15.31 -11.25
CA LEU A 192 -36.85 -14.54 -12.08
C LEU A 192 -36.56 -13.03 -12.04
N GLY A 193 -36.03 -12.52 -10.93
CA GLY A 193 -35.55 -11.13 -10.82
C GLY A 193 -34.28 -10.88 -11.64
N TRP A 194 -33.36 -11.83 -11.64
CA TRP A 194 -32.07 -11.77 -12.37
C TRP A 194 -32.23 -11.74 -13.90
N LEU A 195 -33.25 -12.43 -14.44
CA LEU A 195 -33.52 -12.45 -15.88
C LEU A 195 -34.10 -11.14 -16.44
N LEU A 196 -34.73 -10.31 -15.59
CA LEU A 196 -35.38 -9.07 -16.00
C LEU A 196 -34.47 -7.83 -15.93
N THR A 197 -33.39 -7.87 -15.15
CA THR A 197 -32.42 -6.76 -15.02
C THR A 197 -31.34 -6.75 -16.11
N ARG A 198 -31.10 -7.86 -16.81
CA ARG A 198 -30.07 -8.01 -17.87
C ARG A 198 -30.30 -7.20 -19.16
N ARG A 199 -31.36 -6.39 -19.30
CA ARG A 199 -31.71 -5.69 -20.57
C ARG A 199 -31.64 -4.16 -20.56
N ARG A 200 -31.09 -3.50 -19.54
CA ARG A 200 -30.87 -2.05 -19.59
C ARG A 200 -29.51 -1.63 -19.04
N HIS A 201 -28.55 -1.39 -19.95
CA HIS A 201 -27.81 -0.12 -20.13
C HIS A 201 -26.38 -0.36 -20.68
N PRO A 202 -26.08 0.06 -21.93
CA PRO A 202 -24.71 0.14 -22.43
C PRO A 202 -24.17 1.59 -22.28
N ARG A 203 -22.89 1.72 -21.91
CA ARG A 203 -22.00 2.92 -22.05
C ARG A 203 -21.90 3.98 -20.93
N ALA A 204 -22.66 3.93 -19.84
CA ALA A 204 -22.51 4.91 -18.73
C ALA A 204 -21.40 4.54 -17.70
N ASP A 205 -21.09 3.25 -17.56
CA ASP A 205 -20.34 2.71 -16.41
C ASP A 205 -18.81 2.94 -16.49
N VAL A 206 -18.20 2.89 -17.68
CA VAL A 206 -16.76 3.16 -17.87
C VAL A 206 -16.38 4.60 -17.50
N THR A 207 -17.30 5.55 -17.70
CA THR A 207 -17.09 6.94 -17.28
C THR A 207 -17.22 7.13 -15.78
N LEU A 208 -18.00 6.29 -15.09
CA LEU A 208 -18.18 6.32 -13.64
C LEU A 208 -16.99 5.67 -12.91
N LYS A 209 -16.36 4.62 -13.49
CA LYS A 209 -15.13 3.99 -12.97
C LYS A 209 -13.90 4.90 -13.09
N ARG A 210 -13.69 5.58 -14.23
CA ARG A 210 -12.66 6.64 -14.34
C ARG A 210 -12.87 7.76 -13.32
N ARG A 211 -14.12 8.18 -13.10
CA ARG A 211 -14.45 9.22 -12.10
C ARG A 211 -14.23 8.75 -10.66
N ALA A 212 -14.34 7.46 -10.36
CA ALA A 212 -14.11 6.91 -9.02
C ALA A 212 -12.62 6.78 -8.68
N LEU A 213 -11.81 6.24 -9.61
CA LEU A 213 -10.35 6.23 -9.47
C LEU A 213 -9.79 7.65 -9.44
N GLN A 214 -10.28 8.56 -10.29
CA GLN A 214 -9.97 9.99 -10.20
C GLN A 214 -10.38 10.61 -8.86
N ARG A 215 -11.45 10.14 -8.22
CA ARG A 215 -11.89 10.66 -6.90
C ARG A 215 -10.98 10.24 -5.75
N ILE A 216 -10.53 8.98 -5.73
CA ILE A 216 -9.60 8.45 -4.70
C ILE A 216 -8.19 9.02 -4.91
N SER A 217 -7.68 8.97 -6.14
CA SER A 217 -6.43 9.60 -6.55
C SER A 217 -6.43 11.12 -6.24
N SER A 218 -7.54 11.80 -6.53
CA SER A 218 -7.64 13.23 -6.21
C SER A 218 -7.79 13.50 -4.72
N ALA A 219 -8.32 12.57 -3.92
CA ALA A 219 -8.36 12.72 -2.46
C ALA A 219 -6.96 12.63 -1.85
N GLN A 220 -6.18 11.61 -2.24
CA GLN A 220 -4.77 11.50 -1.84
C GLN A 220 -3.93 12.67 -2.35
N THR A 221 -4.09 13.05 -3.62
CA THR A 221 -3.41 14.22 -4.19
C THR A 221 -3.75 15.50 -3.43
N ARG A 222 -5.03 15.71 -3.08
CA ARG A 222 -5.46 16.84 -2.24
C ARG A 222 -4.84 16.79 -0.86
N GLU A 223 -4.68 15.60 -0.28
CA GLU A 223 -4.05 15.46 1.02
C GLU A 223 -2.56 15.80 0.99
N TRP A 224 -1.82 15.27 0.00
CA TRP A 224 -0.42 15.65 -0.21
C TRP A 224 -0.27 17.14 -0.46
N ARG A 225 -1.18 17.75 -1.24
CA ARG A 225 -1.19 19.20 -1.47
C ARG A 225 -1.43 19.97 -0.18
N ARG A 226 -2.47 19.63 0.59
CA ARG A 226 -2.76 20.29 1.88
C ARG A 226 -1.59 20.19 2.84
N ARG A 227 -0.96 19.01 2.90
CA ARG A 227 0.24 18.78 3.70
C ARG A 227 1.39 19.66 3.23
N ALA A 228 1.67 19.74 1.94
CA ALA A 228 2.72 20.58 1.37
C ALA A 228 2.48 22.08 1.67
N GLU A 229 1.25 22.56 1.50
CA GLU A 229 0.86 23.94 1.83
C GLU A 229 1.01 24.22 3.33
N THR A 230 0.64 23.27 4.20
CA THR A 230 0.77 23.40 5.65
C THR A 230 2.23 23.42 6.09
N GLU A 231 3.05 22.47 5.62
CA GLU A 231 4.47 22.39 5.96
C GLU A 231 5.22 23.63 5.42
N SER A 232 4.94 24.06 4.17
CA SER A 232 5.60 25.24 3.59
C SER A 232 5.20 26.54 4.30
N ALA A 233 3.93 26.71 4.68
CA ALA A 233 3.48 27.85 5.46
C ALA A 233 4.15 27.90 6.85
N ALA A 234 4.31 26.74 7.50
CA ALA A 234 5.02 26.62 8.77
C ALA A 234 6.50 27.01 8.63
N LEU A 235 7.19 26.52 7.60
CA LEU A 235 8.57 26.94 7.30
C LEU A 235 8.65 28.46 7.04
N GLY A 236 7.71 29.02 6.28
CA GLY A 236 7.64 30.44 6.01
C GLY A 236 7.45 31.29 7.28
N GLU A 237 6.67 30.81 8.25
CA GLU A 237 6.52 31.47 9.55
C GLU A 237 7.81 31.38 10.37
N ARG A 238 8.44 30.20 10.44
CA ARG A 238 9.74 30.04 11.09
C ARG A 238 10.80 30.98 10.53
N ILE A 239 10.87 31.12 9.20
CA ILE A 239 11.78 32.05 8.53
C ILE A 239 11.48 33.51 8.89
N ARG A 240 10.20 33.89 9.09
CA ARG A 240 9.80 35.25 9.48
C ARG A 240 10.14 35.55 10.95
N GLU A 241 9.93 34.58 11.84
CA GLU A 241 10.21 34.72 13.27
C GLU A 241 11.71 34.78 13.57
N LEU A 242 12.52 34.10 12.75
CA LEU A 242 13.97 34.07 12.88
C LEU A 242 14.61 35.24 12.12
N GLU A 243 15.36 36.07 12.83
CA GLU A 243 16.22 37.08 12.19
C GLU A 243 17.63 36.50 11.97
N ILE A 244 18.28 36.84 10.85
CA ILE A 244 19.71 36.53 10.65
C ILE A 244 20.53 37.29 11.71
N GLY A 245 21.00 36.55 12.71
CA GLY A 245 21.88 37.05 13.77
C GLY A 245 23.36 36.95 13.43
N HIS A 246 24.21 37.66 14.18
CA HIS A 246 25.66 37.48 14.17
C HIS A 246 26.01 36.09 14.72
N GLY A 247 26.16 35.11 13.84
CA GLY A 247 26.43 33.70 14.20
C GLY A 247 25.70 32.70 13.31
N ALA A 248 24.73 33.15 12.50
CA ALA A 248 24.08 32.31 11.52
C ALA A 248 25.02 32.00 10.35
N ASP A 249 24.94 30.78 9.82
CA ASP A 249 25.62 30.43 8.57
C ASP A 249 24.82 30.99 7.38
N SER A 250 25.45 31.89 6.61
CA SER A 250 24.77 32.60 5.52
C SER A 250 24.45 31.71 4.32
N GLU A 251 25.22 30.66 4.08
CA GLU A 251 24.98 29.75 2.95
C GLU A 251 23.82 28.81 3.27
N ALA A 252 23.79 28.24 4.48
CA ALA A 252 22.66 27.45 4.97
C ALA A 252 21.37 28.28 5.02
N TRP A 253 21.45 29.55 5.42
CA TRP A 253 20.30 30.46 5.40
C TRP A 253 19.79 30.70 3.97
N ALA A 254 20.70 30.97 3.03
CA ALA A 254 20.34 31.14 1.62
C ALA A 254 19.69 29.85 1.07
N ALA A 255 20.22 28.68 1.42
CA ALA A 255 19.64 27.40 1.03
C ALA A 255 18.22 27.20 1.60
N ALA A 256 17.96 27.61 2.85
CA ALA A 256 16.63 27.56 3.43
C ALA A 256 15.62 28.41 2.64
N LEU A 257 16.00 29.64 2.28
CA LEU A 257 15.18 30.53 1.45
C LEU A 257 14.94 29.98 0.05
N ASP A 258 15.98 29.47 -0.61
CA ASP A 258 15.89 28.91 -1.96
C ASP A 258 14.95 27.71 -2.01
N HIS A 259 15.02 26.82 -1.02
CA HIS A 259 14.13 25.66 -0.94
C HIS A 259 12.68 26.05 -0.61
N TYR A 260 12.47 27.02 0.28
CA TYR A 260 11.14 27.58 0.55
C TYR A 260 10.53 28.20 -0.71
N GLN A 261 11.29 29.04 -1.42
CA GLN A 261 10.85 29.67 -2.67
C GLN A 261 10.56 28.64 -3.77
N ALA A 262 11.39 27.61 -3.89
CA ALA A 262 11.16 26.53 -4.84
C ALA A 262 9.89 25.74 -4.51
N ALA A 263 9.66 25.42 -3.23
CA ALA A 263 8.47 24.71 -2.79
C ALA A 263 7.19 25.50 -3.10
N THR A 264 7.15 26.79 -2.76
CA THR A 264 5.99 27.65 -3.06
C THR A 264 5.79 27.82 -4.56
N ALA A 265 6.88 28.01 -5.33
CA ALA A 265 6.78 28.14 -6.77
C ALA A 265 6.28 26.86 -7.47
N VAL A 266 6.59 25.67 -6.93
CA VAL A 266 6.03 24.40 -7.43
C VAL A 266 4.54 24.33 -7.12
N LEU A 267 4.13 24.63 -5.88
CA LEU A 267 2.71 24.61 -5.46
C LEU A 267 1.83 25.63 -6.17
N ASP A 268 2.39 26.79 -6.53
CA ASP A 268 1.70 27.84 -7.28
C ASP A 268 1.47 27.45 -8.75
N ARG A 269 2.36 26.63 -9.33
CA ARG A 269 2.32 26.29 -10.76
C ARG A 269 1.59 24.99 -11.07
N SER A 270 1.49 24.08 -10.11
CA SER A 270 0.97 22.73 -10.34
C SER A 270 0.15 22.21 -9.17
N ALA A 271 -0.85 21.38 -9.48
CA ALA A 271 -1.66 20.64 -8.51
C ALA A 271 -1.42 19.12 -8.58
N ASP A 272 -0.38 18.69 -9.31
CA ASP A 272 -0.08 17.29 -9.49
C ASP A 272 0.46 16.65 -8.20
N ALA A 273 0.22 15.34 -8.05
CA ALA A 273 0.68 14.56 -6.90
C ALA A 273 2.21 14.63 -6.72
N ALA A 274 2.95 14.44 -7.82
CA ALA A 274 4.41 14.48 -7.81
C ALA A 274 4.93 15.85 -7.37
N ASP A 275 4.32 16.93 -7.86
CA ASP A 275 4.71 18.30 -7.50
C ASP A 275 4.38 18.62 -6.03
N SER A 276 3.27 18.10 -5.50
CA SER A 276 2.91 18.24 -4.09
C SER A 276 3.91 17.53 -3.17
N ILE A 277 4.30 16.29 -3.51
CA ILE A 277 5.31 15.54 -2.76
C ILE A 277 6.70 16.18 -2.92
N GLY A 278 7.03 16.66 -4.12
CA GLY A 278 8.25 17.43 -4.37
C GLY A 278 8.34 18.68 -3.50
N ALA A 279 7.24 19.41 -3.34
CA ALA A 279 7.16 20.56 -2.45
C ALA A 279 7.33 20.18 -0.96
N ILE A 280 6.81 19.03 -0.51
CA ILE A 280 7.08 18.49 0.84
C ILE A 280 8.58 18.26 1.02
N VAL A 281 9.24 17.60 0.06
CA VAL A 281 10.68 17.32 0.12
C VAL A 281 11.51 18.60 0.15
N LEU A 282 11.18 19.57 -0.72
CA LEU A 282 11.84 20.88 -0.74
C LEU A 282 11.66 21.60 0.59
N THR A 283 10.44 21.62 1.13
CA THR A 283 10.15 22.26 2.42
C THR A 283 10.98 21.64 3.54
N ARG A 284 11.03 20.31 3.64
CA ARG A 284 11.84 19.62 4.66
C ARG A 284 13.33 19.91 4.54
N ARG A 285 13.85 20.05 3.32
CA ARG A 285 15.24 20.48 3.09
C ARG A 285 15.47 21.92 3.52
N GLY A 286 14.51 22.81 3.26
CA GLY A 286 14.56 24.19 3.72
C GLY A 286 14.55 24.30 5.25
N ASP A 287 13.75 23.46 5.90
CA ASP A 287 13.68 23.35 7.37
C ASP A 287 15.00 22.86 7.98
N ASP A 288 15.58 21.79 7.42
CA ASP A 288 16.89 21.27 7.81
C ASP A 288 18.02 22.29 7.59
N ALA A 289 17.98 23.03 6.47
CA ALA A 289 18.91 24.12 6.19
C ALA A 289 18.78 25.26 7.20
N LEU A 290 17.55 25.62 7.58
CA LEU A 290 17.28 26.66 8.57
C LEU A 290 17.82 26.27 9.95
N ASP A 291 17.64 25.01 10.36
CA ASP A 291 18.19 24.48 11.62
C ASP A 291 19.74 24.55 11.65
N HIS A 292 20.39 24.26 10.51
CA HIS A 292 21.84 24.40 10.37
C HIS A 292 22.28 25.87 10.39
N ALA A 293 21.55 26.74 9.71
CA ALA A 293 21.82 28.17 9.65
C ALA A 293 21.79 28.79 11.05
N VAL A 294 20.73 28.55 11.82
CA VAL A 294 20.58 29.06 13.20
C VAL A 294 21.65 28.49 14.14
N ALA A 295 22.09 27.25 13.90
CA ALA A 295 23.18 26.63 14.64
C ALA A 295 24.59 27.11 14.22
N GLY A 296 24.70 27.97 13.20
CA GLY A 296 25.99 28.43 12.67
C GLY A 296 26.82 27.30 12.03
N ARG A 297 26.16 26.32 11.42
CA ARG A 297 26.80 25.17 10.78
C ARG A 297 26.58 25.18 9.27
N ALA A 298 27.59 24.74 8.54
CA ALA A 298 27.45 24.44 7.12
C ALA A 298 26.38 23.36 6.92
N TRP A 299 25.57 23.52 5.87
CA TRP A 299 24.49 22.60 5.54
C TRP A 299 24.85 21.72 4.34
N THR A 300 24.37 20.49 4.36
CA THR A 300 24.37 19.58 3.21
C THR A 300 23.00 18.90 3.15
N PRO A 301 22.34 18.84 1.99
CA PRO A 301 20.99 18.30 1.91
C PRO A 301 20.90 16.88 2.47
N THR A 302 20.02 16.71 3.45
CA THR A 302 19.64 15.38 3.91
C THR A 302 18.98 14.62 2.75
N VAL A 303 19.54 13.44 2.44
CA VAL A 303 19.04 12.56 1.39
C VAL A 303 17.85 11.78 1.93
N ALA A 304 16.70 11.85 1.26
CA ALA A 304 15.51 11.07 1.63
C ALA A 304 15.64 9.61 1.15
N CYS A 305 14.77 8.73 1.66
CA CYS A 305 14.66 7.38 1.13
C CYS A 305 14.28 7.42 -0.36
N PHE A 306 15.07 6.73 -1.19
CA PHE A 306 14.81 6.63 -2.63
C PHE A 306 13.45 5.98 -2.93
N PHE A 307 13.08 4.91 -2.23
CA PHE A 307 11.84 4.19 -2.51
C PHE A 307 10.59 5.02 -2.23
N ASN A 308 10.59 5.76 -1.12
CA ASN A 308 9.50 6.67 -0.77
C ASN A 308 10.06 7.91 -0.06
N PRO A 309 10.02 9.10 -0.68
CA PRO A 309 10.56 10.33 -0.08
C PRO A 309 9.74 10.82 1.13
N LEU A 310 8.54 10.28 1.37
CA LEU A 310 7.73 10.59 2.55
C LEU A 310 8.22 9.87 3.80
N HIS A 311 9.09 8.86 3.65
CA HIS A 311 9.83 8.26 4.76
C HIS A 311 10.85 9.24 5.36
N GLY A 312 11.62 8.74 6.33
CA GLY A 312 12.74 9.46 6.93
C GLY A 312 13.99 9.53 6.06
N PRO A 313 15.08 10.08 6.61
CA PRO A 313 16.36 10.20 5.92
C PRO A 313 16.93 8.83 5.54
N ALA A 314 17.65 8.79 4.42
CA ALA A 314 18.42 7.63 4.04
C ALA A 314 19.59 7.46 5.01
N THR A 315 19.58 6.33 5.72
CA THR A 315 20.64 5.97 6.67
C THR A 315 21.71 5.08 6.02
N THR A 316 21.45 4.59 4.81
CA THR A 316 22.25 3.55 4.17
C THR A 316 21.93 3.43 2.68
N THR A 317 22.60 2.54 1.96
CA THR A 317 22.36 2.26 0.53
C THR A 317 21.87 0.83 0.31
N SER A 318 21.18 0.55 -0.79
CA SER A 318 20.79 -0.81 -1.16
C SER A 318 20.91 -1.00 -2.67
N PRO A 319 21.36 -2.16 -3.15
CA PRO A 319 21.35 -2.45 -4.59
C PRO A 319 19.90 -2.50 -5.07
N TRP A 320 19.61 -1.82 -6.16
CA TRP A 320 18.31 -1.81 -6.81
C TRP A 320 18.46 -1.93 -8.31
N SER A 321 17.63 -2.77 -8.93
CA SER A 321 17.64 -3.01 -10.37
C SER A 321 16.35 -2.50 -10.98
N THR A 322 16.49 -1.66 -12.00
CA THR A 322 15.38 -1.17 -12.84
C THR A 322 15.63 -1.58 -14.29
N SER A 323 14.66 -1.36 -15.17
CA SER A 323 14.84 -1.49 -16.63
C SER A 323 15.98 -0.62 -17.17
N ALA A 324 16.33 0.47 -16.48
CA ALA A 324 17.45 1.36 -16.80
C ALA A 324 18.81 0.90 -16.25
N GLY A 325 18.87 -0.23 -15.55
CA GLY A 325 20.10 -0.82 -14.99
C GLY A 325 20.07 -0.98 -13.47
N SER A 326 21.15 -1.57 -12.94
CA SER A 326 21.35 -1.79 -11.50
C SER A 326 22.24 -0.71 -10.90
N ARG A 327 21.84 -0.14 -9.76
CA ARG A 327 22.59 0.87 -9.02
C ARG A 327 22.34 0.75 -7.52
N ASP A 328 23.29 1.22 -6.73
CA ASP A 328 23.06 1.41 -5.30
C ASP A 328 22.24 2.68 -5.07
N VAL A 329 21.13 2.56 -4.34
CA VAL A 329 20.20 3.65 -4.04
C VAL A 329 20.17 3.94 -2.54
N PRO A 330 20.16 5.22 -2.12
CA PRO A 330 20.06 5.58 -0.71
C PRO A 330 18.66 5.26 -0.18
N CYS A 331 18.56 4.62 0.98
CA CYS A 331 17.28 4.22 1.57
C CYS A 331 17.30 4.25 3.10
N CYS A 332 16.11 4.30 3.69
CA CYS A 332 15.94 4.18 5.13
C CYS A 332 16.26 2.75 5.60
N ALA A 333 16.43 2.57 6.91
CA ALA A 333 16.75 1.27 7.50
C ALA A 333 15.68 0.20 7.22
N ASP A 334 14.41 0.60 7.12
CA ASP A 334 13.29 -0.32 6.87
C ASP A 334 13.29 -0.81 5.43
N CYS A 335 13.36 0.09 4.44
CA CYS A 335 13.49 -0.32 3.04
C CYS A 335 14.77 -1.13 2.78
N ARG A 336 15.90 -0.79 3.43
CA ARG A 336 17.12 -1.62 3.40
C ARG A 336 16.85 -3.02 3.94
N ARG A 337 16.07 -3.15 5.02
CA ARG A 337 15.71 -4.44 5.62
C ARG A 337 14.86 -5.26 4.64
N ASP A 338 13.93 -4.62 3.94
CA ASP A 338 13.08 -5.26 2.95
C ASP A 338 13.89 -5.76 1.77
N VAL A 339 14.71 -4.89 1.16
CA VAL A 339 15.55 -5.28 0.02
C VAL A 339 16.53 -6.40 0.41
N ARG A 340 17.14 -6.34 1.60
CA ARG A 340 18.04 -7.42 2.09
C ARG A 340 17.32 -8.76 2.27
N LYS A 341 16.03 -8.74 2.58
CA LYS A 341 15.18 -9.91 2.70
C LYS A 341 14.52 -10.31 1.37
N ARG A 342 14.89 -9.66 0.26
CA ARG A 342 14.25 -9.82 -1.05
C ARG A 342 12.73 -9.57 -1.00
N ARG A 343 12.30 -8.62 -0.15
CA ARG A 343 10.94 -8.09 -0.09
C ARG A 343 10.87 -6.74 -0.78
N GLU A 344 9.72 -6.43 -1.36
CA GLU A 344 9.48 -5.10 -1.90
C GLU A 344 9.49 -4.06 -0.77
N PRO A 345 10.34 -3.03 -0.84
CA PRO A 345 10.21 -1.89 0.03
C PRO A 345 8.93 -1.11 -0.33
N GLU A 346 8.36 -0.34 0.60
CA GLU A 346 7.25 0.55 0.27
C GLU A 346 7.70 1.61 -0.76
N ILE A 347 7.31 1.45 -2.03
CA ILE A 347 7.61 2.38 -3.11
C ILE A 347 6.48 3.40 -3.24
N LEU A 348 6.84 4.67 -3.40
CA LEU A 348 5.86 5.71 -3.63
C LEU A 348 5.16 5.52 -4.98
N ASP A 349 3.84 5.41 -4.91
CA ASP A 349 2.95 5.33 -6.05
C ASP A 349 2.32 6.69 -6.36
N LEU A 350 2.32 7.04 -7.64
CA LEU A 350 1.73 8.27 -8.16
C LEU A 350 0.51 7.97 -9.03
N PRO A 351 -0.60 8.70 -8.84
CA PRO A 351 -1.70 8.63 -9.76
C PRO A 351 -1.36 9.29 -11.10
N THR A 352 -1.74 8.63 -12.19
CA THR A 352 -1.74 9.17 -13.55
C THR A 352 -3.19 9.39 -14.02
N GLU A 353 -3.38 9.89 -15.25
CA GLU A 353 -4.72 10.13 -15.80
C GLU A 353 -5.59 8.86 -15.87
N THR A 354 -4.96 7.69 -15.95
CA THR A 354 -5.63 6.41 -16.23
C THR A 354 -5.26 5.28 -15.27
N THR A 355 -4.19 5.38 -14.48
CA THR A 355 -3.70 4.31 -13.60
C THR A 355 -2.91 4.87 -12.41
N VAL A 356 -2.40 4.00 -11.54
CA VAL A 356 -1.36 4.31 -10.55
C VAL A 356 -0.06 3.65 -11.02
N MET A 357 1.07 4.34 -10.86
CA MET A 357 2.40 3.83 -11.24
C MET A 357 3.42 4.19 -10.16
N HIS A 358 4.42 3.34 -9.95
CA HIS A 358 5.59 3.71 -9.16
C HIS A 358 6.18 5.01 -9.70
N TYR A 359 6.59 5.91 -8.80
CA TYR A 359 6.98 7.25 -9.20
C TYR A 359 8.13 7.26 -10.20
N MET A 360 9.02 6.26 -10.15
CA MET A 360 10.17 6.12 -11.06
C MET A 360 9.75 5.88 -12.51
N ASP A 361 8.61 5.20 -12.70
CA ASP A 361 8.08 4.85 -14.02
C ASP A 361 6.99 5.84 -14.49
N SER A 362 6.59 6.77 -13.63
CA SER A 362 5.52 7.74 -13.90
C SER A 362 5.86 8.79 -14.97
N GLY A 363 7.15 8.97 -15.29
CA GLY A 363 7.63 10.06 -16.16
C GLY A 363 7.47 11.47 -15.57
N ALA A 364 7.14 11.58 -14.28
CA ALA A 364 6.98 12.85 -13.59
C ALA A 364 8.35 13.52 -13.33
N GLU A 365 8.89 14.17 -14.34
CA GLU A 365 10.18 14.87 -14.26
C GLU A 365 10.09 16.23 -13.53
N PRO A 366 11.13 16.64 -12.77
CA PRO A 366 12.41 15.96 -12.54
C PRO A 366 12.36 14.89 -11.43
N TRP A 367 11.21 14.67 -10.79
CA TRP A 367 11.10 13.87 -9.57
C TRP A 367 11.43 12.39 -9.80
N ALA A 368 10.95 11.82 -10.90
CA ALA A 368 11.21 10.45 -11.30
C ALA A 368 12.72 10.19 -11.48
N SER A 369 13.39 10.96 -12.34
CA SER A 369 14.83 10.74 -12.62
C SER A 369 15.75 11.05 -11.44
N THR A 370 15.36 11.98 -10.57
CA THR A 370 16.17 12.37 -9.41
C THR A 370 15.88 11.55 -8.15
N GLY A 371 14.81 10.74 -8.13
CA GLY A 371 14.33 10.10 -6.91
C GLY A 371 13.93 11.14 -5.85
N PHE A 372 13.23 12.21 -6.25
CA PHE A 372 12.97 13.37 -5.41
C PHE A 372 14.24 13.97 -4.77
N GLY A 373 15.33 13.97 -5.54
CA GLY A 373 16.65 14.43 -5.09
C GLY A 373 17.46 13.43 -4.29
N ALA A 374 17.02 12.17 -4.16
CA ALA A 374 17.79 11.10 -3.55
C ALA A 374 19.01 10.70 -4.39
N LEU A 375 18.88 10.74 -5.72
CA LEU A 375 19.96 10.47 -6.68
C LEU A 375 20.66 11.72 -7.19
N ALA A 376 20.06 12.89 -6.97
CA ALA A 376 20.59 14.19 -7.36
C ALA A 376 20.40 15.18 -6.20
N PRO A 377 21.39 15.31 -5.30
CA PRO A 377 21.29 16.21 -4.15
C PRO A 377 21.00 17.66 -4.55
N ASP A 378 21.53 18.10 -5.70
CA ASP A 378 21.21 19.38 -6.33
C ASP A 378 19.90 19.34 -7.12
N LEU A 379 18.80 19.26 -6.38
CA LEU A 379 17.45 19.19 -6.91
C LEU A 379 16.97 20.53 -7.47
N LEU A 380 17.49 21.64 -6.93
CA LEU A 380 17.10 23.00 -7.33
C LEU A 380 17.55 23.30 -8.76
N ASP A 381 18.75 22.90 -9.15
CA ASP A 381 19.23 23.10 -10.51
C ASP A 381 18.42 22.31 -11.55
N ARG A 382 17.92 21.12 -11.18
CA ARG A 382 17.01 20.34 -12.03
C ARG A 382 15.65 21.01 -12.19
N LEU A 383 15.14 21.66 -11.15
CA LEU A 383 13.87 22.40 -11.21
C LEU A 383 13.97 23.69 -12.01
N ARG A 384 15.14 24.34 -12.04
CA ARG A 384 15.39 25.56 -12.84
C ARG A 384 15.44 25.29 -14.34
N GLN A 385 15.72 24.04 -14.74
CA GLN A 385 15.79 23.61 -16.14
C GLN A 385 14.43 23.12 -16.68
N ARG A 386 13.40 23.06 -15.83
CA ARG A 386 12.04 22.58 -16.17
C ARG A 386 11.22 23.64 -16.89
#